data_AF-A0A539EPC9-F1
#
_entry.id   AF-A0A539EPC9-F1
#
_cell.length_a   1.000
_cell.length_b   1.000
_cell.length_c   1.000
_cell.angle_alpha   90.00
_cell.angle_beta   90.00
_cell.angle_gamma   90.00
#
_symmetry.space_group_name_H-M   'P 1'
#
loop_
_entity.id
_entity.type
_entity.pdbx_description
1 polymer ?
#
loop_
_entity_poly.entity_id
_entity_poly.type
_entity_poly.pdbx_seq_one_letter_code
_entity_poly.pdbx_strand_id
1 'polypeptide(L)'
;MAFQKVKVRGLARLAAGLFACWGALVAPKGFYDLFLGGQPEANLYSPAPWQFVTREQWGRYAAFELVYGLACLGLALYCWRYARFLPEWRERPDAPV
;
A
#
# COMPACT_ATOMS: atom_id res chain seq x y z
N MET A 1 -32.83 -21.64 10.58
CA MET A 1 -31.44 -21.18 10.33
C MET A 1 -31.42 -19.69 10.61
N ALA A 2 -30.60 -19.24 11.56
CA ALA A 2 -30.38 -17.82 11.73
C ALA A 2 -29.40 -17.33 10.64
N PHE A 3 -29.61 -16.10 10.20
CA PHE A 3 -28.81 -15.46 9.14
C PHE A 3 -28.01 -14.32 9.75
N GLN A 4 -26.69 -14.35 9.56
CA GLN A 4 -25.81 -13.27 10.00
C GLN A 4 -25.63 -12.24 8.89
N LYS A 5 -25.77 -10.94 9.22
CA LYS A 5 -25.48 -9.84 8.29
C LYS A 5 -24.00 -9.49 8.33
N VAL A 6 -23.32 -9.58 7.18
CA VAL A 6 -21.91 -9.21 7.02
C VAL A 6 -21.79 -7.92 6.21
N LYS A 7 -21.01 -6.94 6.70
CA LYS A 7 -20.72 -5.70 5.96
C LYS A 7 -19.67 -5.95 4.87
N VAL A 8 -20.11 -6.13 3.62
CA VAL A 8 -19.19 -6.47 2.51
C VAL A 8 -18.63 -5.21 1.85
N ARG A 9 -19.45 -4.17 1.65
CA ARG A 9 -19.00 -2.89 1.11
C ARG A 9 -17.98 -2.20 2.02
N GLY A 10 -18.23 -2.23 3.33
CA GLY A 10 -17.32 -1.64 4.33
C GLY A 10 -15.91 -2.20 4.24
N LEU A 11 -15.78 -3.52 4.04
CA LEU A 11 -14.48 -4.17 3.89
C LEU A 11 -13.69 -3.63 2.68
N ALA A 12 -14.34 -3.50 1.52
CA ALA A 12 -13.70 -2.96 0.32
C ALA A 12 -13.28 -1.49 0.50
N ARG A 13 -14.08 -0.68 1.21
CA ARG A 13 -13.73 0.72 1.52
C ARG A 13 -12.57 0.83 2.51
N LEU A 14 -12.52 -0.02 3.52
CA LEU A 14 -11.42 -0.08 4.48
C LEU A 14 -10.12 -0.49 3.78
N ALA A 15 -10.16 -1.54 2.96
CA ALA A 15 -9.00 -1.96 2.17
C ALA A 15 -8.52 -0.82 1.24
N ALA A 16 -9.45 -0.14 0.57
CA ALA A 16 -9.12 1.02 -0.26
C ALA A 16 -8.41 2.12 0.54
N GLY A 17 -8.89 2.44 1.76
CA GLY A 17 -8.25 3.41 2.64
C GLY A 17 -6.84 3.01 3.06
N LEU A 18 -6.64 1.76 3.46
CA LEU A 18 -5.31 1.25 3.85
C LEU A 18 -4.31 1.34 2.68
N PHE A 19 -4.72 0.89 1.49
CA PHE A 19 -3.89 0.96 0.31
C PHE A 19 -3.62 2.41 -0.14
N ALA A 20 -4.61 3.29 -0.03
CA ALA A 20 -4.46 4.71 -0.37
C ALA A 20 -3.46 5.39 0.57
N CYS A 21 -3.63 5.22 1.89
CA CYS A 21 -2.74 5.80 2.88
C CYS A 21 -1.31 5.30 2.70
N TRP A 22 -1.13 3.98 2.55
CA TRP A 22 0.21 3.41 2.39
C TRP A 22 0.85 3.80 1.06
N GLY A 23 0.11 3.68 -0.04
CA GLY A 23 0.59 4.07 -1.37
C GLY A 23 0.96 5.56 -1.46
N ALA A 24 0.18 6.43 -0.79
CA ALA A 24 0.45 7.87 -0.75
C ALA A 24 1.68 8.25 0.10
N LEU A 25 2.14 7.37 0.99
CA LEU A 25 3.39 7.56 1.73
C LEU A 25 4.58 7.02 0.94
N VAL A 26 4.47 5.79 0.43
CA VAL A 26 5.60 5.09 -0.18
C VAL A 26 5.91 5.60 -1.58
N ALA A 27 4.91 5.88 -2.42
CA ALA A 27 5.16 6.32 -3.79
C ALA A 27 5.91 7.67 -3.85
N PRO A 28 5.54 8.71 -3.07
CA PRO A 28 6.32 9.95 -3.04
C PRO A 28 7.73 9.77 -2.47
N LYS A 29 7.93 8.90 -1.48
CA LYS A 29 9.26 8.60 -0.94
C LYS A 29 10.16 7.96 -2.01
N GLY A 30 9.68 6.90 -2.66
CA GLY A 30 10.41 6.24 -3.74
C GLY A 30 10.69 7.19 -4.93
N PHE A 31 9.74 8.07 -5.25
CA PHE A 31 9.96 9.12 -6.27
C PHE A 31 11.07 10.10 -5.85
N TYR A 32 11.04 10.57 -4.60
CA TYR A 32 12.06 11.48 -4.07
C TYR A 32 13.45 10.84 -4.09
N ASP A 33 13.55 9.58 -3.66
CA ASP A 33 14.82 8.85 -3.64
C ASP A 33 15.39 8.61 -5.04
N LEU A 34 14.51 8.32 -6.02
CA LEU A 34 14.93 7.99 -7.37
C LEU A 34 15.26 9.23 -8.22
N PHE A 35 14.50 10.33 -8.08
CA PHE A 35 14.59 11.48 -8.99
C PHE A 35 15.09 12.77 -8.35
N LEU A 36 14.94 12.93 -7.03
CA LEU A 36 15.28 14.18 -6.32
C LEU A 36 16.53 14.04 -5.44
N GLY A 37 17.24 12.92 -5.55
CA GLY A 37 18.52 12.71 -4.88
C GLY A 37 18.40 12.30 -3.40
N GLY A 38 17.29 11.64 -3.02
CA GLY A 38 17.15 11.07 -1.70
C GLY A 38 18.23 10.05 -1.38
N GLN A 39 18.63 9.99 -0.11
CA GLN A 39 19.74 9.17 0.37
C GLN A 39 19.25 8.13 1.39
N PRO A 40 19.91 6.97 1.47
CA PRO A 40 19.57 5.96 2.45
C PRO A 40 19.85 6.45 3.87
N GLU A 41 18.97 6.10 4.80
CA GLU A 41 19.15 6.36 6.23
C GLU A 41 20.41 5.69 6.78
N ALA A 42 20.89 4.63 6.11
CA ALA A 42 22.17 3.99 6.39
C ALA A 42 23.36 4.98 6.41
N ASN A 43 23.28 6.10 5.67
CA ASN A 43 24.31 7.14 5.69
C ASN A 43 24.47 7.80 7.07
N LEU A 44 23.44 7.78 7.92
CA LEU A 44 23.52 8.30 9.29
C LEU A 44 24.41 7.46 10.20
N TYR A 45 24.68 6.21 9.81
CA TYR A 45 25.44 5.23 10.59
C TYR A 45 26.84 5.00 10.03
N SER A 46 27.27 5.79 9.04
CA SER A 46 28.55 5.64 8.34
C SER A 46 29.37 6.92 8.35
N PRO A 47 30.70 6.86 8.59
CA PRO A 47 31.60 8.02 8.47
C PRO A 47 31.61 8.70 7.09
N ALA A 48 31.27 7.96 6.03
CA ALA A 48 31.14 8.51 4.67
C ALA A 48 29.88 7.97 3.99
N PRO A 49 29.22 8.76 3.13
CA PRO A 49 28.00 8.33 2.46
C PRO A 49 28.28 7.14 1.53
N TRP A 50 27.29 6.26 1.39
CA TRP A 50 27.30 5.09 0.51
C TRP A 50 28.29 3.96 0.90
N GLN A 51 28.76 3.93 2.16
CA GLN A 51 29.64 2.86 2.63
C GLN A 51 28.95 1.49 2.77
N PHE A 52 27.68 1.47 3.19
CA PHE A 52 26.93 0.22 3.39
C PHE A 52 26.02 -0.13 2.22
N VAL A 53 25.39 0.88 1.62
CA VAL A 53 24.48 0.72 0.50
C VAL A 53 25.02 1.56 -0.65
N THR A 54 25.27 0.92 -1.79
CA THR A 54 25.71 1.62 -2.99
C THR A 54 24.55 2.40 -3.62
N ARG A 55 24.87 3.40 -4.45
CA ARG A 55 23.85 4.16 -5.21
C ARG A 55 22.99 3.25 -6.10
N GLU A 56 23.58 2.22 -6.69
CA GLU A 56 22.83 1.28 -7.53
C GLU A 56 21.84 0.46 -6.69
N GLN A 57 22.28 -0.07 -5.55
CA GLN A 57 21.40 -0.81 -4.63
C GLN A 57 20.26 0.08 -4.12
N TRP A 58 20.56 1.33 -3.75
CA TRP A 58 19.56 2.30 -3.33
C TRP A 58 18.57 2.64 -4.45
N GLY A 59 19.06 2.86 -5.68
CA GLY A 59 18.20 3.11 -6.83
C GLY A 59 17.25 1.95 -7.13
N ARG A 60 17.71 0.70 -7.00
CA ARG A 60 16.85 -0.49 -7.16
C ARG A 60 15.78 -0.56 -6.06
N TYR A 61 16.15 -0.25 -4.82
CA TYR A 61 15.21 -0.19 -3.70
C TYR A 61 14.17 0.93 -3.88
N ALA A 62 14.60 2.14 -4.23
CA ALA A 62 13.73 3.27 -4.49
C ALA A 62 12.77 3.00 -5.66
N ALA A 63 13.24 2.35 -6.73
CA ALA A 63 12.39 1.93 -7.85
C ALA A 63 11.34 0.90 -7.40
N PHE A 64 11.72 -0.05 -6.55
CA PHE A 64 10.78 -0.99 -5.94
C PHE A 64 9.73 -0.26 -5.11
N GLU A 65 10.12 0.65 -4.22
CA GLU A 65 9.19 1.43 -3.39
C GLU A 65 8.20 2.23 -4.24
N LEU A 66 8.68 2.88 -5.30
CA LEU A 66 7.82 3.63 -6.21
C LEU A 66 6.79 2.72 -6.89
N VAL A 67 7.22 1.61 -7.49
CA VAL A 67 6.31 0.67 -8.18
C VAL A 67 5.32 0.05 -7.20
N TYR A 68 5.78 -0.35 -6.02
CA TYR A 68 4.94 -0.92 -4.97
C TYR A 68 3.91 0.09 -4.45
N GLY A 69 4.32 1.34 -4.18
CA GLY A 69 3.43 2.41 -3.76
C GLY A 69 2.37 2.73 -4.81
N LEU A 70 2.76 2.79 -6.09
CA LEU A 70 1.82 2.96 -7.21
C LEU A 70 0.86 1.78 -7.34
N ALA A 71 1.32 0.55 -7.12
CA ALA A 71 0.46 -0.63 -7.11
C ALA A 71 -0.58 -0.55 -5.97
N CYS A 72 -0.17 -0.12 -4.77
CA CYS A 72 -1.11 0.15 -3.68
C CYS A 72 -2.15 1.22 -4.07
N LEU A 73 -1.73 2.35 -4.66
CA LEU A 73 -2.68 3.37 -5.12
C LEU A 73 -3.64 2.82 -6.19
N GLY A 74 -3.15 2.00 -7.12
CA GLY A 74 -3.98 1.31 -8.11
C GLY A 74 -5.02 0.39 -7.46
N LEU A 75 -4.61 -0.41 -6.47
CA LEU A 75 -5.51 -1.26 -5.69
C LEU A 75 -6.53 -0.44 -4.89
N ALA A 76 -6.12 0.69 -4.33
CA ALA A 76 -7.02 1.59 -3.61
C ALA A 76 -8.14 2.11 -4.52
N LEU A 77 -7.77 2.60 -5.72
CA LEU A 77 -8.73 3.05 -6.73
C LEU A 77 -9.65 1.92 -7.18
N TYR A 78 -9.10 0.73 -7.40
CA TYR A 78 -9.86 -0.45 -7.76
C TYR A 78 -10.88 -0.83 -6.68
N CYS A 79 -10.44 -1.02 -5.43
CA CYS A 79 -11.31 -1.35 -4.30
C CYS A 79 -12.39 -0.30 -4.08
N TRP A 80 -12.04 0.99 -4.21
CA TRP A 80 -13.00 2.09 -4.06
C TRP A 80 -14.09 2.08 -5.14
N ARG A 81 -13.72 1.85 -6.41
CA ARG A 81 -14.68 1.71 -7.51
C ARG A 81 -15.50 0.43 -7.36
N TYR A 82 -14.86 -0.68 -7.03
CA TYR A 82 -15.53 -1.96 -6.84
C TYR A 82 -16.56 -1.91 -5.71
N ALA A 83 -16.27 -1.20 -4.62
CA ALA A 83 -17.19 -1.04 -3.50
C ALA A 83 -18.55 -0.43 -3.89
N ARG A 84 -18.64 0.32 -5.00
CA ARG A 84 -19.90 0.90 -5.49
C ARG A 84 -20.86 -0.16 -6.01
N PHE A 85 -20.35 -1.29 -6.49
CA PHE A 85 -21.16 -2.40 -7.00
C PHE A 85 -21.57 -3.39 -5.90
N LEU A 86 -20.98 -3.29 -4.70
CA LEU A 86 -21.28 -4.19 -3.60
C LEU A 86 -22.50 -3.73 -2.80
N PRO A 87 -23.36 -4.65 -2.34
CA PRO A 87 -24.38 -4.34 -1.34
C PRO A 87 -23.73 -4.00 0.01
N GLU A 88 -24.42 -3.19 0.82
CA GLU A 88 -23.94 -2.84 2.16
C GLU A 88 -23.80 -4.09 3.04
N TRP A 89 -24.79 -4.98 2.94
CA TRP A 89 -24.91 -6.19 3.73
C TRP A 89 -25.07 -7.41 2.84
N ARG A 90 -24.49 -8.54 3.26
CA ARG A 90 -24.76 -9.86 2.70
C ARG A 90 -25.18 -10.80 3.83
N GLU A 91 -26.23 -11.57 3.61
CA GLU A 91 -26.66 -12.60 4.54
C GLU A 91 -25.80 -13.85 4.39
N ARG A 92 -25.34 -14.39 5.51
CA ARG A 92 -24.58 -15.64 5.59
C ARG A 92 -25.35 -16.61 6.48
N PRO A 93 -25.55 -17.88 6.06
CA PRO A 93 -26.06 -18.91 6.95
C PRO A 93 -25.08 -19.10 8.12
N ASP A 94 -25.59 -19.24 9.33
CA ASP A 94 -24.74 -19.61 10.47
C ASP A 94 -24.06 -20.95 10.20
N ALA A 95 -22.74 -21.01 10.38
CA ALA A 95 -22.01 -22.27 10.27
C ALA A 95 -22.47 -23.22 11.38
N PRO A 96 -22.67 -24.53 11.10
CA PRO A 96 -22.86 -25.50 12.16
C PRO A 96 -21.59 -25.49 13.03
N VAL A 97 -21.77 -25.25 14.33
CA VAL A 97 -20.73 -25.32 15.37
C VAL A 97 -20.32 -26.77 15.56
#